data_AF-A0A352VUC8-F1
#
_entry.id   AF-A0A352VUC8-F1
#
_cell.length_a   1.000
_cell.length_b   1.000
_cell.length_c   1.000
_cell.angle_alpha   90.00
_cell.angle_beta   90.00
_cell.angle_gamma   90.00
#
_symmetry.space_group_name_H-M   'P 1'
#
loop_
_entity.id
_entity.type
_entity.pdbx_description
1 polymer ?
#
loop_
_entity_poly.entity_id
_entity_poly.type
_entity_poly.pdbx_seq_one_letter_code
_entity_poly.pdbx_strand_id
1 'polypeptide(L)'
;MIAHSPQAGEDLNPGRDIIFLVSRGIATNDFIIEDYTLKNFKAVRAQLEEFGIAVGIITKYTAQARNAGKIFSQSVEPETKLKKGAKITLTVGVEFENSDENKPREILRVYSMQIPFSSGNNSDVPEQVKIELVITDSLGRGVFSSSGAPGELIDIPYSSTGDGVLEVYINKSFYTKEQIRAGE
;
A
#
# COMPACT_ATOMS: atom_id res chain seq x y z
N MET A 1 -23.73 -11.36 51.83
CA MET A 1 -24.08 -10.01 52.32
C MET A 1 -22.98 -9.09 51.80
N ILE A 2 -23.20 -8.04 51.00
CA ILE A 2 -24.39 -7.28 50.63
C ILE A 2 -24.10 -6.64 49.25
N ALA A 3 -25.14 -6.48 48.44
CA ALA A 3 -25.31 -5.56 47.31
C ALA A 3 -24.66 -4.16 47.55
N HIS A 4 -24.47 -3.25 46.60
CA HIS A 4 -25.35 -2.82 45.50
C HIS A 4 -24.61 -1.68 44.75
N SER A 5 -24.88 -1.49 43.45
CA SER A 5 -24.90 -0.14 42.80
C SER A 5 -26.04 0.71 43.43
N PRO A 6 -26.29 2.02 43.16
CA PRO A 6 -25.73 2.98 42.18
C PRO A 6 -25.60 4.45 42.72
N GLN A 7 -25.27 5.44 41.87
CA GLN A 7 -26.14 6.61 41.57
C GLN A 7 -25.55 7.44 40.41
N ALA A 8 -26.41 7.75 39.44
CA ALA A 8 -26.14 8.63 38.32
C ALA A 8 -26.24 10.10 38.73
N GLY A 9 -25.41 10.94 38.09
CA GLY A 9 -25.51 12.40 38.09
C GLY A 9 -24.32 13.08 38.77
N GLU A 10 -23.38 13.61 38.00
CA GLU A 10 -23.29 15.07 37.76
C GLU A 10 -22.13 15.38 36.79
N ASP A 11 -22.26 16.51 36.10
CA ASP A 11 -21.66 16.91 34.84
C ASP A 11 -20.14 17.14 34.78
N LEU A 12 -19.67 17.08 33.53
CA LEU A 12 -18.32 17.23 33.00
C LEU A 12 -17.63 18.55 33.38
N ASN A 13 -16.30 18.52 33.46
CA ASN A 13 -15.49 19.47 32.70
C ASN A 13 -14.10 18.88 32.32
N PRO A 14 -13.63 19.10 31.08
CA PRO A 14 -12.44 18.47 30.51
C PRO A 14 -11.18 19.25 30.89
N GLY A 15 -10.13 18.54 31.33
CA GLY A 15 -8.86 19.21 31.63
C GLY A 15 -7.89 18.42 32.50
N ARG A 16 -7.72 17.12 32.26
CA ARG A 16 -6.63 16.36 32.88
C ARG A 16 -5.94 15.51 31.85
N ASP A 17 -4.64 15.76 31.70
CA ASP A 17 -3.68 14.85 31.12
C ASP A 17 -3.96 13.43 31.62
N ILE A 18 -4.52 12.61 30.74
CA ILE A 18 -4.66 11.19 31.02
C ILE A 18 -3.27 10.61 30.82
N ILE A 19 -2.54 10.49 31.93
CA ILE A 19 -1.31 9.72 32.03
C ILE A 19 -1.68 8.27 31.68
N PHE A 20 -1.50 7.87 30.42
CA PHE A 20 -1.64 6.48 30.03
C PHE A 20 -0.46 5.68 30.57
N LEU A 21 -0.69 5.01 31.71
CA LEU A 21 0.18 3.95 32.20
C LEU A 21 0.05 2.74 31.26
N VAL A 22 0.80 2.70 30.16
CA VAL A 22 0.99 1.47 29.39
C VAL A 22 2.25 0.76 29.88
N SER A 23 1.99 -0.35 30.57
CA SER A 23 2.91 -1.36 31.08
C SER A 23 4.21 -1.52 30.27
N ARG A 24 5.36 -1.38 30.96
CA ARG A 24 6.70 -1.70 30.46
C ARG A 24 6.88 -3.23 30.42
N GLY A 25 6.27 -3.89 29.44
CA GLY A 25 6.53 -5.30 29.15
C GLY A 25 7.72 -5.43 28.20
N ILE A 26 8.92 -5.65 28.76
CA ILE A 26 10.19 -5.97 28.08
C ILE A 26 10.66 -4.87 27.11
N ALA A 27 11.89 -4.37 27.28
CA ALA A 27 12.57 -3.54 26.29
C ALA A 27 12.79 -4.37 25.02
N THR A 28 11.75 -4.45 24.21
CA THR A 28 11.75 -5.01 22.87
C THR A 28 12.22 -3.89 21.96
N ASN A 29 13.04 -4.21 20.96
CA ASN A 29 13.45 -3.29 19.88
C ASN A 29 12.24 -2.93 19.00
N ASP A 30 11.19 -2.40 19.62
CA ASP A 30 9.95 -1.99 18.99
C ASP A 30 10.13 -0.57 18.47
N PHE A 31 9.85 -0.37 17.18
CA PHE A 31 9.84 0.93 16.55
C PHE A 31 8.41 1.47 16.57
N ILE A 32 8.24 2.71 17.04
CA ILE A 32 6.95 3.38 17.09
C ILE A 32 6.73 4.09 15.75
N ILE A 33 5.64 3.76 15.07
CA ILE A 33 5.25 4.39 13.81
C ILE A 33 4.82 5.83 14.08
N GLU A 34 5.41 6.77 13.34
CA GLU A 34 4.94 8.16 13.31
C GLU A 34 3.84 8.34 12.25
N ASP A 35 3.19 9.51 12.24
CA ASP A 35 2.44 9.94 11.07
C ASP A 35 3.43 10.42 9.98
N TYR A 36 3.38 9.74 8.84
CA TYR A 36 4.19 10.01 7.66
C TYR A 36 3.45 10.81 6.60
N THR A 37 2.20 11.19 6.84
CA THR A 37 1.40 11.98 5.90
C THR A 37 2.13 13.29 5.53
N LEU A 38 2.25 13.54 4.23
CA LEU A 38 3.01 14.62 3.58
C LEU A 38 4.52 14.66 3.86
N LYS A 39 5.08 13.69 4.59
CA LYS A 39 6.54 13.57 4.79
C LYS A 39 7.21 13.02 3.53
N ASN A 40 8.51 13.27 3.43
CA ASN A 40 9.33 12.78 2.31
C ASN A 40 9.52 11.26 2.41
N PHE A 41 9.12 10.54 1.35
CA PHE A 41 9.19 9.09 1.31
C PHE A 41 10.61 8.55 1.51
N LYS A 42 11.62 9.17 0.89
CA LYS A 42 13.00 8.68 0.96
C LYS A 42 13.54 8.73 2.39
N ALA A 43 13.22 9.80 3.13
CA ALA A 43 13.62 9.95 4.53
C ALA A 43 12.91 8.93 5.43
N VAL A 44 11.59 8.79 5.27
CA VAL A 44 10.79 7.84 6.04
C VAL A 44 11.18 6.39 5.75
N ARG A 45 11.44 6.06 4.50
CA ARG A 45 11.93 4.73 4.11
C ARG A 45 13.25 4.40 4.77
N ALA A 46 14.22 5.31 4.73
CA ALA A 46 15.53 5.08 5.33
C ALA A 46 15.42 4.83 6.84
N GLN A 47 14.57 5.60 7.54
CA GLN A 47 14.28 5.40 8.95
C GLN A 47 13.66 4.01 9.19
N LEU A 48 12.61 3.65 8.46
CA LEU A 48 11.94 2.34 8.63
C LEU A 48 12.88 1.16 8.34
N GLU A 49 13.70 1.25 7.30
CA GLU A 49 14.69 0.22 6.94
C GLU A 49 15.80 0.09 8.01
N GLU A 50 16.21 1.20 8.66
CA GLU A 50 17.19 1.17 9.77
C GLU A 50 16.68 0.35 10.96
N PHE A 51 15.37 0.41 11.24
CA PHE A 51 14.72 -0.42 12.26
C PHE A 51 14.35 -1.83 11.76
N GLY A 52 14.72 -2.16 10.51
CA GLY A 52 14.45 -3.46 9.89
C GLY A 52 12.98 -3.70 9.60
N ILE A 53 12.22 -2.64 9.31
CA ILE A 53 10.83 -2.70 8.86
C ILE A 53 10.84 -2.74 7.33
N ALA A 54 10.12 -3.70 6.76
CA ALA A 54 9.92 -3.81 5.32
C ALA A 54 8.93 -2.73 4.84
N VAL A 55 9.33 -1.95 3.84
CA VAL A 55 8.49 -0.87 3.29
C VAL A 55 7.90 -1.30 1.96
N GLY A 56 6.58 -1.49 1.92
CA GLY A 56 5.77 -1.57 0.71
C GLY A 56 5.48 -0.16 0.18
N ILE A 57 5.37 -0.01 -1.14
CA ILE A 57 5.14 1.28 -1.78
C ILE A 57 3.91 1.17 -2.68
N ILE A 58 2.95 2.06 -2.48
CA ILE A 58 1.84 2.32 -3.39
C ILE A 58 2.12 3.68 -4.01
N THR A 59 2.04 3.84 -5.33
CA THR A 59 2.24 5.15 -5.97
C THR A 59 0.91 5.83 -6.25
N LYS A 60 0.79 7.12 -5.90
CA LYS A 60 -0.37 7.98 -6.16
C LYS A 60 0.06 9.16 -7.03
N TYR A 61 -0.47 9.27 -8.25
CA TYR A 61 -0.17 10.40 -9.11
C TYR A 61 -0.73 11.70 -8.55
N THR A 62 0.07 12.76 -8.66
CA THR A 62 -0.34 14.10 -8.26
C THR A 62 0.03 15.11 -9.34
N ALA A 63 -0.94 15.94 -9.71
CA ALA A 63 -0.73 17.06 -10.63
C ALA A 63 0.12 18.19 -10.02
N GLN A 64 0.44 18.10 -8.73
CA GLN A 64 1.26 19.07 -8.02
C GLN A 64 2.66 18.51 -7.81
N ALA A 65 3.65 19.00 -8.55
CA ALA A 65 5.07 18.63 -8.43
C ALA A 65 5.56 18.59 -6.98
N ARG A 66 5.13 19.56 -6.15
CA ARG A 66 5.46 19.65 -4.71
C ARG A 66 4.98 18.47 -3.85
N ASN A 67 4.10 17.63 -4.37
CA ASN A 67 3.57 16.45 -3.71
C ASN A 67 4.22 15.16 -4.22
N ALA A 68 5.05 15.24 -5.27
CA ALA A 68 5.89 14.13 -5.69
C ALA A 68 6.93 13.80 -4.61
N GLY A 69 7.18 12.52 -4.40
CA GLY A 69 8.02 12.00 -3.34
C GLY A 69 7.44 12.17 -1.92
N LYS A 70 6.20 12.64 -1.75
CA LYS A 70 5.55 12.75 -0.43
C LYS A 70 4.63 11.58 -0.15
N ILE A 71 4.54 11.14 1.10
CA ILE A 71 3.61 10.08 1.48
C ILE A 71 2.21 10.67 1.65
N PHE A 72 1.19 10.06 1.05
CA PHE A 72 -0.22 10.43 1.18
C PHE A 72 -0.95 9.60 2.22
N SER A 73 -0.53 8.36 2.44
CA SER A 73 -1.10 7.49 3.47
C SER A 73 -0.14 6.39 3.86
N GLN A 74 -0.39 5.81 5.03
CA GLN A 74 0.31 4.66 5.57
C GLN A 74 -0.70 3.58 5.95
N SER A 75 -0.34 2.32 5.81
CA SER A 75 -1.21 1.19 6.13
C SER A 75 -1.32 0.90 7.63
N VAL A 76 -0.41 1.45 8.43
CA VAL A 76 -0.34 1.24 9.89
C VAL A 76 -0.62 2.54 10.59
N GLU A 77 -1.50 2.54 11.59
CA GLU A 77 -1.85 3.76 12.33
C GLU A 77 -0.63 4.33 13.08
N PRO A 78 -0.52 5.66 13.20
CA PRO A 78 0.49 6.28 14.04
C PRO A 78 0.40 5.78 15.49
N GLU A 79 1.52 5.85 16.20
CA GLU A 79 1.69 5.35 17.57
C GLU A 79 1.64 3.81 17.72
N THR A 80 1.49 3.08 16.61
CA THR A 80 1.58 1.62 16.59
C THR A 80 3.03 1.16 16.75
N LYS A 81 3.25 0.14 17.59
CA LYS A 81 4.55 -0.50 17.78
C LYS A 81 4.77 -1.61 16.76
N LEU A 82 5.83 -1.50 15.97
CA LEU A 82 6.26 -2.52 15.01
C LEU A 82 7.55 -3.20 15.47
N LYS A 83 7.60 -4.51 15.28
CA LYS A 83 8.80 -5.34 15.50
C LYS A 83 9.66 -5.37 14.24
N LYS A 84 10.95 -5.64 14.41
CA LYS A 84 11.85 -5.96 13.31
C LYS A 84 11.25 -7.07 12.43
N GLY A 85 11.24 -6.85 11.11
CA GLY A 85 10.64 -7.73 10.11
C GLY A 85 9.15 -7.47 9.83
N ALA A 86 8.50 -6.53 10.54
CA ALA A 86 7.16 -6.08 10.19
C ALA A 86 7.14 -5.36 8.84
N LYS A 87 5.96 -5.29 8.21
CA LYS A 87 5.74 -4.63 6.91
C LYS A 87 4.81 -3.44 7.08
N ILE A 88 5.16 -2.31 6.48
CA ILE A 88 4.30 -1.13 6.36
C ILE A 88 4.20 -0.75 4.89
N THR A 89 3.00 -0.43 4.42
CA THR A 89 2.79 0.05 3.06
C THR A 89 2.56 1.56 3.08
N LEU A 90 3.30 2.30 2.26
CA LEU A 90 3.22 3.75 2.16
C LEU A 90 2.74 4.15 0.77
N THR A 91 1.71 4.97 0.71
CA THR A 91 1.25 5.60 -0.53
C THR A 91 2.09 6.83 -0.81
N VAL A 92 2.81 6.90 -1.92
CA VAL A 92 3.75 7.96 -2.27
C VAL A 92 3.29 8.70 -3.51
N GLY A 93 3.25 10.01 -3.41
CA GLY A 93 3.03 10.93 -4.50
C GLY A 93 4.09 10.76 -5.58
N VAL A 94 3.68 10.62 -6.83
CA VAL A 94 4.58 10.68 -7.97
C VAL A 94 4.10 11.78 -8.90
N GLU A 95 5.03 12.58 -9.39
CA GLU A 95 4.72 13.66 -10.33
C GLU A 95 4.14 13.06 -11.61
N PHE A 96 3.14 13.72 -12.16
CA PHE A 96 2.80 13.51 -13.57
C PHE A 96 3.90 14.18 -14.41
N GLU A 97 4.86 13.42 -14.91
CA GLU A 97 5.91 13.97 -15.78
C GLU A 97 5.27 14.38 -17.13
N ASN A 98 5.06 15.68 -17.33
CA ASN A 98 4.77 16.28 -18.64
C ASN A 98 5.97 17.15 -19.00
N SER A 99 6.97 16.62 -19.70
CA SER A 99 8.08 17.42 -20.25
C SER A 99 8.86 16.69 -21.36
N ASP A 100 8.19 16.37 -22.47
CA ASP A 100 8.80 16.22 -23.80
C ASP A 100 7.63 16.15 -24.80
N GLU A 101 7.33 17.23 -25.52
CA GLU A 101 6.18 17.34 -26.44
C GLU A 101 6.25 16.35 -27.63
N ASN A 102 7.37 15.64 -27.78
CA ASN A 102 7.64 14.68 -28.86
C ASN A 102 7.93 13.25 -28.38
N LYS A 103 7.92 12.98 -27.06
CA LYS A 103 7.97 11.60 -26.56
C LYS A 103 6.56 11.09 -26.31
N PRO A 104 6.26 9.84 -26.71
CA PRO A 104 4.95 9.28 -26.45
C PRO A 104 4.79 9.15 -24.92
N ARG A 105 3.71 9.72 -24.40
CA ARG A 105 3.49 9.91 -22.95
C ARG A 105 3.28 8.56 -22.27
N GLU A 106 4.28 8.14 -21.49
CA GLU A 106 4.16 6.95 -20.64
C GLU A 106 3.28 7.28 -19.42
N ILE A 107 2.17 6.58 -19.30
CA ILE A 107 1.19 6.75 -18.21
C ILE A 107 1.30 5.53 -17.31
N LEU A 108 1.77 5.74 -16.08
CA LEU A 108 1.80 4.72 -15.04
C LEU A 108 0.42 4.65 -14.35
N ARG A 109 -0.12 3.44 -14.27
CA ARG A 109 -1.44 3.07 -13.78
C ARG A 109 -1.29 2.01 -12.69
N VAL A 110 -2.37 1.72 -11.98
CA VAL A 110 -2.42 0.65 -10.98
C VAL A 110 -3.52 -0.32 -11.36
N TYR A 111 -3.19 -1.60 -11.44
CA TYR A 111 -4.17 -2.68 -11.52
C TYR A 111 -4.43 -3.22 -10.12
N SER A 112 -5.65 -3.06 -9.63
CA SER A 112 -6.07 -3.56 -8.32
C SER A 112 -6.96 -4.77 -8.50
N MET A 113 -6.61 -5.90 -7.89
CA MET A 113 -7.47 -7.08 -7.88
C MET A 113 -7.38 -7.82 -6.55
N GLN A 114 -8.44 -8.56 -6.21
CA GLN A 114 -8.35 -9.57 -5.17
C GLN A 114 -7.76 -10.85 -5.77
N ILE A 115 -6.70 -11.39 -5.18
CA ILE A 115 -6.10 -12.63 -5.65
C ILE A 115 -7.13 -13.75 -5.52
N PRO A 116 -7.55 -14.39 -6.63
CA PRO A 116 -8.58 -15.41 -6.58
C PRO A 116 -8.09 -16.63 -5.81
N PHE A 117 -8.99 -17.21 -5.04
CA PHE A 117 -8.73 -18.47 -4.35
C PHE A 117 -8.83 -19.63 -5.34
N SER A 118 -7.79 -20.44 -5.49
CA SER A 118 -7.88 -21.68 -6.27
C SER A 118 -8.53 -22.76 -5.40
N SER A 119 -9.85 -22.88 -5.47
CA SER A 119 -10.63 -23.89 -4.75
C SER A 119 -10.60 -25.24 -5.48
N GLY A 120 -9.42 -25.88 -5.53
CA GLY A 120 -9.27 -27.23 -6.08
C GLY A 120 -9.58 -28.30 -5.05
N ASN A 121 -8.96 -28.20 -3.88
CA ASN A 121 -9.16 -28.96 -2.64
C ASN A 121 -8.39 -28.18 -1.56
N ASN A 122 -8.83 -28.15 -0.30
CA ASN A 122 -8.28 -27.31 0.78
C ASN A 122 -6.77 -27.49 1.09
N SER A 123 -6.06 -28.37 0.38
CA SER A 123 -4.64 -28.66 0.56
C SER A 123 -3.72 -28.12 -0.56
N ASP A 124 -4.27 -27.55 -1.64
CA ASP A 124 -3.52 -27.05 -2.81
C ASP A 124 -3.56 -25.52 -2.95
N VAL A 125 -3.81 -24.81 -1.85
CA VAL A 125 -3.77 -23.35 -1.84
C VAL A 125 -2.29 -22.94 -1.75
N PRO A 126 -1.69 -22.36 -2.80
CA PRO A 126 -0.29 -21.98 -2.75
C PRO A 126 -0.08 -20.87 -1.72
N GLU A 127 1.03 -20.91 -0.98
CA GLU A 127 1.41 -19.83 -0.04
C GLU A 127 1.57 -18.48 -0.74
N GLN A 128 1.92 -18.49 -2.04
CA GLN A 128 2.02 -17.31 -2.87
C GLN A 128 1.47 -17.57 -4.29
N VAL A 129 0.70 -16.62 -4.79
CA VAL A 129 0.20 -16.58 -6.16
C VAL A 129 0.95 -15.49 -6.89
N LYS A 130 1.53 -15.80 -8.05
CA LYS A 130 2.17 -14.82 -8.93
C LYS A 130 1.15 -14.25 -9.89
N ILE A 131 1.09 -12.93 -9.98
CA ILE A 131 0.30 -12.20 -10.97
C ILE A 131 1.25 -11.53 -11.95
N GLU A 132 0.99 -11.68 -13.25
CA GLU A 132 1.74 -11.03 -14.32
C GLU A 132 0.77 -10.21 -15.18
N LEU A 133 1.01 -8.91 -15.27
CA LEU A 133 0.38 -8.02 -16.22
C LEU A 133 1.25 -7.94 -17.47
N VAL A 134 0.68 -8.22 -18.63
CA VAL A 134 1.33 -8.04 -19.92
C VAL A 134 0.67 -6.87 -20.61
N ILE A 135 1.43 -5.81 -20.84
CA ILE A 135 0.99 -4.62 -21.56
C ILE A 135 1.49 -4.71 -22.99
N THR A 136 0.60 -4.52 -23.95
CA THR A 136 0.99 -4.34 -25.35
C THR A 136 0.46 -2.99 -25.81
N ASP A 137 1.36 -2.06 -26.11
CA ASP A 137 1.03 -0.68 -26.50
C ASP A 137 1.89 -0.22 -27.68
N SER A 138 1.87 1.09 -27.97
CA SER A 138 2.63 1.69 -29.08
C SER A 138 4.16 1.58 -28.96
N LEU A 139 4.70 1.41 -27.75
CA LEU A 139 6.14 1.19 -27.50
C LEU A 139 6.51 -0.30 -27.51
N GLY A 140 5.53 -1.20 -27.46
CA GLY A 140 5.72 -2.63 -27.57
C GLY A 140 5.14 -3.39 -26.37
N ARG A 141 5.84 -4.45 -25.96
CA ARG A 141 5.36 -5.38 -24.92
C ARG A 141 6.10 -5.17 -23.60
N GLY A 142 5.38 -4.80 -22.55
CA GLY A 142 5.87 -4.72 -21.16
C GLY A 142 5.31 -5.86 -20.30
N VAL A 143 6.05 -6.27 -19.26
CA VAL A 143 5.57 -7.25 -18.27
C VAL A 143 5.83 -6.71 -16.86
N PHE A 144 4.78 -6.65 -16.06
CA PHE A 144 4.82 -6.21 -14.66
C PHE A 144 4.31 -7.37 -13.81
N SER A 145 4.90 -7.60 -12.65
CA SER A 145 4.48 -8.74 -11.83
C SER A 145 4.57 -8.45 -10.35
N SER A 146 3.68 -9.07 -9.60
CA SER A 146 3.70 -9.07 -8.14
C SER A 146 3.20 -10.43 -7.63
N SER A 147 3.41 -10.72 -6.36
CA SER A 147 2.93 -11.95 -5.73
C SER A 147 2.36 -11.69 -4.35
N GLY A 148 1.34 -12.46 -3.99
CA GLY A 148 0.65 -12.32 -2.71
C GLY A 148 -0.10 -13.59 -2.32
N ALA A 149 -0.68 -13.58 -1.13
CA ALA A 149 -1.46 -14.71 -0.63
C ALA A 149 -2.85 -14.76 -1.31
N PRO A 150 -3.44 -15.94 -1.52
CA PRO A 150 -4.82 -16.06 -1.95
C PRO A 150 -5.79 -15.26 -1.08
N GLY A 151 -6.66 -14.47 -1.71
CA GLY A 151 -7.60 -13.57 -1.04
C GLY A 151 -7.05 -12.18 -0.68
N GLU A 152 -5.73 -11.95 -0.79
CA GLU A 152 -5.11 -10.63 -0.61
C GLU A 152 -5.57 -9.67 -1.72
N LEU A 153 -5.83 -8.41 -1.35
CA LEU A 153 -5.96 -7.33 -2.33
C LEU A 153 -4.57 -6.92 -2.80
N ILE A 154 -4.30 -7.05 -4.09
CA ILE A 154 -3.02 -6.71 -4.68
C ILE A 154 -3.15 -5.53 -5.64
N ASP A 155 -2.23 -4.56 -5.47
CA ASP A 155 -2.05 -3.41 -6.34
C ASP A 155 -0.76 -3.61 -7.14
N ILE A 156 -0.87 -3.62 -8.47
CA ILE A 156 0.26 -3.82 -9.37
C ILE A 156 0.41 -2.57 -10.25
N PRO A 157 1.46 -1.76 -10.04
CA PRO A 157 1.73 -0.62 -10.91
C PRO A 157 2.22 -1.11 -12.29
N TYR A 158 1.68 -0.53 -13.37
CA TYR A 158 2.11 -0.79 -14.75
C TYR A 158 2.12 0.49 -15.57
N SER A 159 3.13 0.66 -16.42
CA SER A 159 3.17 1.76 -17.38
C SER A 159 2.62 1.35 -18.74
N SER A 160 1.99 2.30 -19.42
CA SER A 160 1.42 2.12 -20.75
C SER A 160 1.52 3.43 -21.54
N THR A 161 1.75 3.33 -22.83
CA THR A 161 1.92 4.48 -23.71
C THR A 161 0.85 4.52 -24.80
N GLY A 162 -0.08 5.46 -24.66
CA GLY A 162 -1.23 5.60 -25.56
C GLY A 162 -2.28 4.50 -25.36
N ASP A 163 -2.96 4.13 -26.44
CA ASP A 163 -3.85 2.99 -26.46
C ASP A 163 -3.07 1.67 -26.43
N GLY A 164 -3.63 0.66 -25.78
CA GLY A 164 -2.99 -0.63 -25.65
C GLY A 164 -3.93 -1.69 -25.07
N VAL A 165 -3.35 -2.85 -24.78
CA VAL A 165 -4.06 -3.98 -24.17
C VAL A 165 -3.29 -4.41 -22.93
N LEU A 166 -4.02 -4.54 -21.82
CA LEU A 166 -3.56 -5.20 -20.60
C LEU A 166 -4.09 -6.63 -20.59
N GLU A 167 -3.20 -7.61 -20.44
CA GLU A 167 -3.56 -9.00 -20.17
C GLU A 167 -3.06 -9.39 -18.77
N VAL A 168 -3.90 -10.06 -18.00
CA VAL A 168 -3.59 -10.50 -16.64
C VAL A 168 -3.42 -12.01 -16.64
N TYR A 169 -2.32 -12.48 -16.06
CA TYR A 169 -2.01 -13.89 -15.89
C TYR A 169 -1.82 -14.21 -14.42
N ILE A 170 -2.30 -15.37 -13.99
CA ILE A 170 -2.18 -15.90 -12.63
C ILE A 170 -1.43 -17.21 -12.71
N ASN A 171 -0.26 -17.30 -12.08
CA ASN A 171 0.65 -18.45 -12.19
C ASN A 171 0.88 -18.86 -13.65
N LYS A 172 1.07 -17.87 -14.55
CA LYS A 172 1.22 -18.00 -16.01
C LYS A 172 -0.04 -18.42 -16.79
N SER A 173 -1.16 -18.68 -16.12
CA SER A 173 -2.44 -18.95 -16.78
C SER A 173 -3.17 -17.64 -17.06
N PHE A 174 -3.68 -17.47 -18.29
CA PHE A 174 -4.48 -16.30 -18.66
C PHE A 174 -5.70 -16.17 -17.74
N TYR A 175 -5.95 -14.96 -17.24
CA TYR A 175 -7.07 -14.65 -16.36
C TYR A 175 -8.06 -13.69 -17.00
N THR A 176 -7.61 -12.50 -17.42
CA THR A 176 -8.46 -11.52 -18.08
C THR A 176 -7.68 -10.61 -19.02
N LYS A 177 -8.39 -9.83 -19.82
CA LYS A 177 -7.83 -8.77 -20.66
C LYS A 177 -8.68 -7.50 -20.63
N GLU A 178 -8.02 -6.36 -20.71
CA GLU A 178 -8.63 -5.03 -20.64
C GLU A 178 -8.04 -4.10 -21.70
N GLN A 179 -8.88 -3.23 -22.28
CA GLN A 179 -8.44 -2.20 -23.23
C GLN A 179 -7.92 -1.00 -22.45
N ILE A 180 -6.68 -0.62 -22.71
CA ILE A 180 -6.10 0.62 -22.23
C ILE A 180 -6.42 1.67 -23.29
N ARG A 181 -7.15 2.71 -22.89
CA ARG A 181 -7.34 3.90 -23.74
C ARG A 181 -6.40 5.00 -23.30
N ALA A 182 -5.78 5.70 -24.26
CA ALA A 182 -5.14 6.97 -23.99
C ALA A 182 -6.19 7.88 -23.31
N GLY A 183 -5.88 8.36 -22.10
CA GLY A 183 -6.76 9.33 -21.45
C GLY A 183 -6.74 10.62 -22.26
N GLU A 184 -7.93 11.14 -22.61
CA GLU A 184 -8.12 12.51 -23.10
C GLU A 184 -7.52 13.55 -22.14
#